data_AF-A0AAD9BHT7-F1
#
_entry.id   AF-A0AAD9BHT7-F1
#
_cell.length_a   1.000
_cell.length_b   1.000
_cell.length_c   1.000
_cell.angle_alpha   90.00
_cell.angle_beta   90.00
_cell.angle_gamma   90.00
#
_symmetry.space_group_name_H-M   'P 1'
#
loop_
_entity.id
_entity.type
_entity.pdbx_description
1 polymer ?
#
loop_
_entity_poly.entity_id
_entity_poly.type
_entity_poly.pdbx_seq_one_letter_code
_entity_poly.pdbx_strand_id
1 'polypeptide(L)'
;MKEVLCKLGREIPWVREAVTPDNVMRQVEDILNHRFALLRRALRTHEETLQAESEASGEDSLPEEAASSQVSEHGEQNSNAPTAEECELNAESAQRPRDGNDDPHTEPEGNTGGGESQAAAPNWGKRVLFAPPCVVHPKRRRVERPECKDVTGDEEISDSEIDSYIRTPREAREFALTQKMLSESEKT
;
A
#
# COMPACT_ATOMS: atom_id res chain seq x y z
N MET A 1 -19.03 -1.07 12.61
CA MET A 1 -19.62 -2.28 13.22
C MET A 1 -20.87 -2.75 12.48
N LYS A 2 -21.87 -1.89 12.28
CA LYS A 2 -23.14 -2.21 11.58
C LYS A 2 -22.95 -2.90 10.22
N GLU A 3 -22.00 -2.42 9.43
CA GLU A 3 -21.66 -3.00 8.12
C GLU A 3 -21.16 -4.45 8.22
N VAL A 4 -20.28 -4.74 9.18
CA VAL A 4 -19.76 -6.10 9.43
C VAL A 4 -20.90 -7.02 9.88
N LEU A 5 -21.80 -6.54 10.74
CA LEU A 5 -22.98 -7.31 11.13
C LEU A 5 -23.89 -7.59 9.94
N CYS A 6 -24.05 -6.64 9.01
CA CYS A 6 -24.80 -6.88 7.78
C CYS A 6 -24.12 -7.95 6.91
N LYS A 7 -22.79 -7.88 6.74
CA LYS A 7 -22.00 -8.89 6.01
C LYS A 7 -22.16 -10.28 6.61
N LEU A 8 -22.13 -10.41 7.94
CA LEU A 8 -22.34 -11.70 8.62
C LEU A 8 -23.80 -12.15 8.61
N GLY A 9 -24.75 -11.23 8.70
CA GLY A 9 -26.18 -11.54 8.73
C GLY A 9 -26.69 -12.13 7.41
N ARG A 10 -26.10 -11.76 6.26
CA ARG A 10 -26.41 -12.37 4.95
C ARG A 10 -26.12 -13.88 4.91
N GLU A 11 -25.24 -14.35 5.78
CA GLU A 11 -24.82 -15.75 5.82
C GLU A 11 -25.70 -16.64 6.72
N ILE A 12 -26.73 -16.09 7.36
CA ILE A 12 -27.60 -16.85 8.26
C ILE A 12 -28.61 -17.65 7.42
N PRO A 13 -28.55 -19.01 7.44
CA PRO A 13 -29.37 -19.82 6.52
C PRO A 13 -30.88 -19.76 6.79
N TRP A 14 -31.29 -19.48 8.03
CA TRP A 14 -32.69 -19.41 8.42
C TRP A 14 -33.32 -18.02 8.27
N VAL A 15 -32.52 -16.99 7.96
CA VAL A 15 -33.02 -15.64 7.73
C VAL A 15 -33.33 -15.49 6.24
N ARG A 16 -34.63 -15.40 5.91
CA ARG A 16 -35.10 -15.29 4.51
C ARG A 16 -35.16 -13.85 4.00
N GLU A 17 -35.25 -12.88 4.90
CA GLU A 17 -35.27 -11.46 4.57
C GLU A 17 -33.83 -10.96 4.30
N ALA A 18 -33.67 -10.06 3.33
CA ALA A 18 -32.37 -9.44 3.09
C ALA A 18 -31.94 -8.64 4.32
N VAL A 19 -30.75 -8.94 4.86
CA VAL A 19 -30.19 -8.20 5.98
C VAL A 19 -29.71 -6.83 5.51
N THR A 20 -30.35 -5.79 6.06
CA THR A 20 -30.07 -4.37 5.82
C THR A 20 -29.59 -3.72 7.12
N PRO A 21 -28.98 -2.52 7.05
CA PRO A 21 -28.66 -1.79 8.26
C PRO A 21 -29.87 -1.61 9.19
N ASP A 22 -31.09 -1.48 8.67
CA ASP A 22 -32.24 -1.15 9.52
C ASP A 22 -32.81 -2.36 10.26
N ASN A 23 -32.67 -3.57 9.69
CA ASN A 23 -33.17 -4.80 10.30
C ASN A 23 -32.10 -5.64 11.01
N VAL A 24 -30.79 -5.42 10.75
CA VAL A 24 -29.66 -6.23 11.28
C VAL A 24 -29.66 -6.40 12.80
N MET A 25 -30.19 -5.42 13.54
CA MET A 25 -30.22 -5.45 15.00
C MET A 25 -31.07 -6.61 15.54
N ARG A 26 -32.07 -7.07 14.78
CA ARG A 26 -32.92 -8.22 15.15
C ARG A 26 -32.17 -9.55 15.10
N GLN A 27 -31.06 -9.62 14.35
CA GLN A 27 -30.26 -10.85 14.19
C GLN A 27 -28.95 -10.82 15.00
N VAL A 28 -28.69 -9.78 15.81
CA VAL A 28 -27.40 -9.62 16.51
C VAL A 28 -27.09 -10.79 17.43
N GLU A 29 -28.08 -11.34 18.13
CA GLU A 29 -27.90 -12.49 19.01
C GLU A 29 -27.41 -13.71 18.22
N ASP A 30 -28.11 -14.07 17.14
CA ASP A 30 -27.71 -15.15 16.24
C ASP A 30 -26.31 -14.93 15.64
N ILE A 31 -26.02 -13.69 15.24
CA ILE A 31 -24.71 -13.31 14.68
C ILE A 31 -23.59 -13.54 15.69
N LEU A 32 -23.79 -13.13 16.95
CA LEU A 32 -22.76 -13.26 17.99
C LEU A 32 -22.56 -14.71 18.44
N ASN A 33 -23.65 -15.49 18.49
CA ASN A 33 -23.65 -16.92 18.81
C ASN A 33 -22.88 -17.73 17.75
N HIS A 34 -23.04 -17.39 16.47
CA HIS A 34 -22.44 -18.13 15.35
C HIS A 34 -21.29 -17.41 14.65
N ARG A 35 -20.70 -16.38 15.28
CA ARG A 35 -19.74 -15.45 14.67
C ARG A 35 -18.62 -16.10 13.84
N PHE A 36 -18.02 -17.18 14.33
CA PHE A 36 -16.92 -17.86 13.63
C PHE A 36 -17.38 -18.64 12.40
N ALA A 37 -18.55 -19.29 12.50
CA ALA A 37 -19.13 -20.03 11.38
C ALA A 37 -19.58 -19.08 10.28
N LEU A 38 -20.25 -17.98 10.66
CA LEU A 38 -20.69 -16.93 9.73
C LEU A 38 -19.49 -16.24 9.06
N LEU A 39 -18.44 -15.92 9.82
CA LEU A 39 -17.23 -15.31 9.26
C LEU A 39 -16.56 -16.22 8.22
N ARG A 40 -16.37 -17.50 8.53
CA ARG A 40 -15.79 -18.47 7.58
C ARG A 40 -16.66 -18.68 6.35
N ARG A 41 -17.98 -18.67 6.52
CA ARG A 41 -18.94 -18.79 5.41
C ARG A 41 -18.90 -17.56 4.51
N ALA A 42 -18.99 -16.36 5.09
CA ALA A 42 -18.91 -15.09 4.37
C ALA A 42 -17.64 -14.99 3.51
N LEU A 43 -16.49 -15.39 4.06
CA LEU A 43 -15.22 -15.39 3.34
C LEU A 43 -15.19 -16.37 2.15
N ARG A 44 -15.78 -17.57 2.31
CA ARG A 44 -15.87 -18.57 1.22
C ARG A 44 -16.84 -18.14 0.13
N THR A 45 -18.05 -17.72 0.51
CA THR A 45 -19.08 -17.29 -0.44
C THR A 45 -18.62 -16.07 -1.25
N HIS A 46 -17.88 -15.15 -0.64
CA HIS A 46 -17.28 -14.03 -1.36
C HIS A 46 -16.21 -14.47 -2.38
N GLU A 47 -15.36 -15.43 -2.02
CA GLU A 47 -14.38 -16.00 -2.97
C GLU A 47 -15.07 -16.70 -4.14
N GLU A 48 -16.09 -17.52 -3.87
CA GLU A 48 -16.89 -18.20 -4.90
C GLU A 48 -17.56 -17.19 -5.85
N THR A 49 -18.08 -16.08 -5.31
CA THR A 49 -18.70 -15.01 -6.11
C THR A 49 -17.68 -14.34 -7.03
N LEU A 50 -16.48 -14.00 -6.52
CA LEU A 50 -15.42 -13.40 -7.34
C LEU A 50 -14.91 -14.33 -8.45
N GLN A 51 -14.85 -15.64 -8.18
CA GLN A 51 -14.47 -16.63 -9.20
C GLN A 51 -15.53 -16.72 -10.31
N ALA A 52 -16.81 -16.79 -9.93
CA ALA A 52 -17.91 -16.83 -10.89
C ALA A 52 -17.99 -15.55 -11.77
N GLU A 53 -17.74 -14.38 -11.20
CA GLU A 53 -17.68 -13.11 -11.95
C GLU A 53 -16.51 -13.06 -12.94
N SER A 54 -15.37 -13.66 -12.59
CA SER A 54 -14.19 -13.72 -13.45
C SER A 54 -14.39 -14.66 -14.64
N GLU A 55 -15.06 -15.79 -14.43
CA GLU A 55 -15.38 -16.77 -15.47
C GLU A 55 -16.49 -16.28 -16.42
N ALA A 56 -17.53 -15.65 -15.88
CA ALA A 56 -18.63 -15.08 -16.69
C ALA A 56 -18.17 -13.90 -17.59
N SER A 57 -17.03 -13.29 -17.29
CA SER A 57 -16.42 -12.23 -18.12
C SER A 57 -15.52 -12.77 -19.25
N GLY A 58 -15.24 -14.08 -19.30
CA GLY A 58 -14.23 -14.69 -20.19
C GLY A 58 -14.75 -15.38 -21.45
N GLU A 59 -16.06 -15.47 -21.67
CA GLU A 59 -16.68 -16.21 -22.80
C GLU A 59 -17.08 -15.30 -23.99
N ASP A 60 -16.19 -14.40 -24.40
CA ASP A 60 -16.27 -13.78 -25.74
C ASP A 60 -14.88 -13.71 -26.37
N SER A 61 -14.25 -14.87 -26.61
CA SER A 61 -13.27 -15.11 -27.69
C SER A 61 -12.65 -16.51 -27.59
N LEU A 62 -13.07 -17.41 -28.47
CA LEU A 62 -12.33 -18.59 -28.95
C LEU A 62 -12.92 -18.96 -30.32
N PRO A 63 -12.24 -19.75 -31.19
CA PRO A 63 -10.84 -20.23 -31.16
C PRO A 63 -10.14 -20.08 -32.54
N GLU A 64 -8.98 -20.74 -32.69
CA GLU A 64 -8.26 -21.19 -33.92
C GLU A 64 -6.82 -20.65 -33.96
N GLU A 65 -5.76 -21.37 -34.33
CA GLU A 65 -5.44 -22.79 -34.52
C GLU A 65 -3.93 -22.80 -34.83
N ALA A 66 -3.32 -23.99 -34.75
CA ALA A 66 -2.12 -24.39 -35.48
C ALA A 66 -0.75 -23.65 -35.29
N ALA A 67 0.12 -24.36 -34.57
CA ALA A 67 1.35 -24.97 -35.09
C ALA A 67 2.64 -24.16 -35.35
N SER A 68 3.73 -24.72 -34.78
CA SER A 68 4.94 -25.17 -35.50
C SER A 68 6.29 -24.44 -35.24
N SER A 69 7.19 -25.21 -34.62
CA SER A 69 8.60 -25.51 -35.02
C SER A 69 9.70 -24.44 -35.09
N GLN A 70 10.82 -24.77 -34.41
CA GLN A 70 12.24 -24.77 -34.89
C GLN A 70 12.87 -23.39 -35.24
N VAL A 71 14.17 -23.06 -35.10
CA VAL A 71 15.48 -23.72 -34.93
C VAL A 71 16.58 -22.60 -34.87
N SER A 72 17.81 -22.98 -34.49
CA SER A 72 19.12 -22.33 -34.77
C SER A 72 19.47 -21.07 -33.97
N GLU A 73 20.49 -21.14 -33.10
CA GLU A 73 21.95 -21.10 -33.31
C GLU A 73 22.52 -19.68 -33.17
N HIS A 74 23.64 -19.60 -32.45
CA HIS A 74 24.94 -19.11 -32.94
C HIS A 74 25.62 -18.13 -31.98
N GLY A 75 26.92 -18.36 -31.72
CA GLY A 75 27.85 -17.30 -31.33
C GLY A 75 28.55 -17.49 -29.98
N GLU A 76 29.56 -18.35 -29.97
CA GLU A 76 30.68 -18.33 -29.01
C GLU A 76 31.41 -16.98 -29.03
N GLN A 77 32.13 -16.68 -27.93
CA GLN A 77 33.27 -15.74 -27.74
C GLN A 77 33.04 -14.90 -26.47
N ASN A 78 33.97 -14.68 -25.55
CA ASN A 78 35.40 -14.97 -25.47
C ASN A 78 35.83 -14.61 -24.03
N SER A 79 36.69 -15.46 -23.47
CA SER A 79 37.70 -15.27 -22.41
C SER A 79 37.77 -13.95 -21.65
N ASN A 80 37.79 -13.99 -20.32
CA ASN A 80 39.05 -13.98 -19.54
C ASN A 80 38.78 -13.91 -18.03
N ALA A 81 39.48 -14.78 -17.31
CA ALA A 81 39.59 -14.84 -15.85
C ALA A 81 40.71 -13.87 -15.36
N PRO A 82 41.29 -14.05 -14.17
CA PRO A 82 40.75 -13.78 -12.82
C PRO A 82 41.71 -12.85 -12.04
N THR A 83 41.35 -12.39 -10.84
CA THR A 83 42.27 -12.17 -9.69
C THR A 83 41.44 -11.60 -8.52
N ALA A 84 41.22 -12.39 -7.47
CA ALA A 84 42.01 -12.45 -6.23
C ALA A 84 42.02 -11.11 -5.47
N GLU A 85 41.36 -11.06 -4.31
CA GLU A 85 42.07 -10.95 -3.03
C GLU A 85 41.08 -11.12 -1.86
N GLU A 86 41.40 -12.12 -1.03
CA GLU A 86 40.90 -12.31 0.33
C GLU A 86 41.38 -11.18 1.23
N CYS A 87 40.60 -10.86 2.25
CA CYS A 87 41.12 -10.44 3.54
C CYS A 87 40.18 -10.97 4.62
N GLU A 88 40.56 -12.13 5.16
CA GLU A 88 40.10 -12.68 6.43
C GLU A 88 40.45 -11.73 7.57
N LEU A 89 39.58 -11.58 8.58
CA LEU A 89 40.04 -11.46 9.95
C LEU A 89 39.06 -12.13 10.93
N ASN A 90 39.64 -13.08 11.64
CA ASN A 90 39.19 -13.98 12.68
C ASN A 90 38.80 -13.24 13.98
N ALA A 91 37.82 -13.76 14.74
CA ALA A 91 37.83 -13.71 16.20
C ALA A 91 36.81 -14.70 16.81
N GLU A 92 37.37 -15.84 17.17
CA GLU A 92 36.89 -16.93 18.01
C GLU A 92 36.35 -16.48 19.39
N SER A 93 35.23 -17.08 19.86
CA SER A 93 35.09 -17.53 21.26
C SER A 93 33.85 -18.38 21.55
N ALA A 94 34.13 -19.48 22.25
CA ALA A 94 33.30 -20.25 23.19
C ALA A 94 32.33 -21.34 22.66
N GLN A 95 32.82 -22.57 22.76
CA GLN A 95 32.11 -23.84 22.67
C GLN A 95 31.08 -24.05 23.79
N ARG A 96 29.94 -24.69 23.50
CA ARG A 96 29.51 -25.96 24.15
C ARG A 96 28.38 -26.66 23.39
N PRO A 97 28.34 -28.01 23.40
CA PRO A 97 27.49 -28.82 22.52
C PRO A 97 26.17 -29.21 23.19
N ARG A 98 25.08 -29.29 22.41
CA ARG A 98 23.95 -30.18 22.76
C ARG A 98 23.21 -30.64 21.51
N ASP A 99 23.05 -31.95 21.51
CA ASP A 99 22.47 -32.90 20.57
C ASP A 99 20.92 -32.80 20.47
N GLY A 100 20.37 -33.06 19.27
CA GLY A 100 19.02 -33.60 19.09
C GLY A 100 17.96 -32.76 18.34
N ASN A 101 17.83 -33.06 17.04
CA ASN A 101 16.62 -33.15 16.17
C ASN A 101 15.74 -31.95 15.76
N ASP A 102 15.75 -31.75 14.43
CA ASP A 102 14.63 -31.64 13.46
C ASP A 102 13.52 -30.59 13.66
N ASP A 103 13.58 -29.52 12.86
CA ASP A 103 12.55 -29.18 11.84
C ASP A 103 13.02 -27.96 11.00
N PRO A 104 13.17 -28.06 9.66
CA PRO A 104 13.73 -26.96 8.86
C PRO A 104 12.67 -25.93 8.47
N HIS A 105 12.94 -24.70 8.90
CA HIS A 105 12.54 -23.46 8.22
C HIS A 105 12.81 -23.58 6.71
N THR A 106 11.78 -23.44 5.88
CA THR A 106 11.97 -23.18 4.44
C THR A 106 11.91 -21.67 4.23
N GLU A 107 13.09 -21.06 4.15
CA GLU A 107 13.32 -19.69 3.68
C GLU A 107 13.05 -19.60 2.17
N PRO A 108 12.46 -18.51 1.64
CA PRO A 108 12.48 -18.22 0.21
C PRO A 108 13.58 -17.21 -0.08
N GLU A 109 14.73 -17.67 -0.61
CA GLU A 109 15.68 -16.78 -1.28
C GLU A 109 15.21 -16.52 -2.72
N GLY A 110 15.14 -15.23 -3.09
CA GLY A 110 14.65 -14.77 -4.37
C GLY A 110 15.72 -14.67 -5.46
N ASN A 111 15.32 -14.26 -6.66
CA ASN A 111 15.94 -13.12 -7.33
C ASN A 111 15.04 -12.58 -8.45
N THR A 112 15.16 -11.28 -8.59
CA THR A 112 14.42 -10.27 -9.35
C THR A 112 14.65 -10.36 -10.85
N GLY A 113 13.60 -10.08 -11.64
CA GLY A 113 13.71 -9.82 -13.08
C GLY A 113 12.50 -9.11 -13.65
N GLY A 114 12.48 -7.78 -13.52
CA GLY A 114 11.93 -6.83 -14.51
C GLY A 114 10.46 -6.90 -14.93
N GLY A 115 9.70 -5.87 -14.53
CA GLY A 115 8.61 -5.33 -15.33
C GLY A 115 7.20 -5.76 -14.94
N GLU A 116 6.31 -4.77 -14.90
CA GLU A 116 4.85 -4.90 -14.88
C GLU A 116 4.22 -5.18 -13.51
N SER A 117 3.95 -4.06 -12.84
CA SER A 117 3.13 -3.96 -11.64
C SER A 117 1.69 -4.37 -11.94
N GLN A 118 1.41 -5.68 -11.86
CA GLN A 118 0.07 -6.21 -11.60
C GLN A 118 0.13 -7.64 -11.06
N ALA A 119 1.00 -7.88 -10.06
CA ALA A 119 0.85 -9.05 -9.22
C ALA A 119 -0.27 -8.76 -8.21
N ALA A 120 -1.52 -9.00 -8.60
CA ALA A 120 -2.59 -9.21 -7.63
C ALA A 120 -2.14 -10.40 -6.76
N ALA A 121 -1.63 -10.12 -5.56
CA ALA A 121 -1.14 -11.18 -4.70
C ALA A 121 -2.27 -12.22 -4.50
N PRO A 122 -1.97 -13.53 -4.51
CA PRO A 122 -2.94 -14.63 -4.67
C PRO A 122 -3.98 -14.78 -3.54
N ASN A 123 -4.04 -13.84 -2.62
CA ASN A 123 -4.82 -13.93 -1.39
C ASN A 123 -5.65 -12.67 -1.08
N TRP A 124 -5.64 -11.64 -1.93
CA TRP A 124 -6.49 -10.46 -1.71
C TRP A 124 -7.98 -10.79 -1.88
N GLY A 125 -8.35 -11.69 -2.79
CA GLY A 125 -9.75 -12.05 -3.05
C GLY A 125 -10.54 -12.49 -1.80
N LYS A 126 -9.89 -13.20 -0.86
CA LYS A 126 -10.48 -13.59 0.43
C LYS A 126 -10.56 -12.42 1.43
N ARG A 127 -9.54 -11.58 1.45
CA ARG A 127 -9.31 -10.61 2.55
C ARG A 127 -9.99 -9.26 2.32
N VAL A 128 -10.51 -9.00 1.12
CA VAL A 128 -11.19 -7.74 0.78
C VAL A 128 -12.49 -7.54 1.55
N LEU A 129 -13.31 -8.59 1.74
CA LEU A 129 -14.63 -8.47 2.39
C LEU A 129 -14.57 -7.83 3.79
N PHE A 130 -13.56 -8.20 4.57
CA PHE A 130 -13.31 -7.68 5.92
C PHE A 130 -11.95 -6.97 6.00
N ALA A 131 -11.55 -6.28 4.93
CA ALA A 131 -10.33 -5.49 4.94
C ALA A 131 -10.40 -4.40 6.03
N PRO A 132 -9.24 -4.02 6.62
CA PRO A 132 -9.19 -2.90 7.55
C PRO A 132 -9.83 -1.65 6.95
N PRO A 133 -10.57 -0.82 7.73
CA PRO A 133 -11.23 0.37 7.19
C PRO A 133 -10.30 1.35 6.48
N CYS A 134 -9.02 1.40 6.86
CA CYS A 134 -8.00 2.23 6.21
C CYS A 134 -7.61 1.75 4.80
N VAL A 135 -7.84 0.47 4.49
CA VAL A 135 -7.64 -0.11 3.15
C VAL A 135 -8.86 0.15 2.28
N VAL A 136 -10.07 0.02 2.86
CA VAL A 136 -11.34 0.30 2.16
C VAL A 136 -11.50 1.80 1.86
N HIS A 137 -11.04 2.66 2.77
CA HIS A 137 -11.08 4.11 2.64
C HIS A 137 -9.65 4.66 2.62
N PRO A 138 -8.90 4.44 1.51
CA PRO A 138 -7.54 4.93 1.43
C PRO A 138 -7.56 6.45 1.55
N LYS A 139 -6.75 6.99 2.45
CA LYS A 139 -6.57 8.44 2.53
C LYS A 139 -5.97 8.91 1.22
N ARG A 140 -6.52 9.98 0.65
CA ARG A 140 -5.90 10.64 -0.51
C ARG A 140 -4.46 10.96 -0.15
N ARG A 141 -3.49 10.33 -0.83
CA ARG A 141 -2.08 10.64 -0.67
C ARG A 141 -1.91 12.11 -1.06
N ARG A 142 -1.39 12.92 -0.14
CA ARG A 142 -0.94 14.27 -0.50
C ARG A 142 0.10 14.06 -1.60
N VAL A 143 -0.13 14.61 -2.78
CA VAL A 143 0.90 14.63 -3.81
C VAL A 143 2.07 15.35 -3.16
N GLU A 144 3.13 14.59 -2.89
CA GLU A 144 4.37 15.13 -2.34
C GLU A 144 4.84 16.15 -3.37
N ARG A 145 4.88 17.42 -2.95
CA ARG A 145 5.46 18.47 -3.79
C ARG A 145 6.87 17.97 -4.12
N PRO A 146 7.29 17.98 -5.39
CA PRO A 146 8.65 17.57 -5.74
C PRO A 146 9.61 18.28 -4.79
N GLU A 147 10.39 17.51 -4.04
CA GLU A 147 11.44 18.07 -3.21
C GLU A 147 12.32 18.92 -4.12
N CYS A 148 12.51 20.20 -3.80
CA CYS A 148 13.52 21.01 -4.47
C CYS A 148 14.88 20.40 -4.08
N LYS A 149 15.42 19.53 -4.94
CA LYS A 149 16.59 18.70 -4.64
C LYS A 149 17.90 19.49 -4.58
N ASP A 150 17.89 20.74 -5.02
CA ASP A 150 19.12 21.50 -5.27
C ASP A 150 19.36 22.63 -4.23
N VAL A 151 18.64 22.64 -3.11
CA VAL A 151 18.85 23.65 -2.05
C VAL A 151 20.02 23.22 -1.17
N THR A 152 21.17 23.86 -1.31
CA THR A 152 22.41 23.52 -0.59
C THR A 152 22.62 24.40 0.66
N GLY A 153 21.95 25.55 0.73
CA GLY A 153 22.06 26.49 1.84
C GLY A 153 23.22 27.49 1.74
N ASP A 154 24.19 27.23 0.85
CA ASP A 154 25.29 28.14 0.49
C ASP A 154 25.01 28.90 -0.82
N GLU A 155 23.75 28.94 -1.25
CA GLU A 155 23.34 29.63 -2.48
C GLU A 155 23.48 31.15 -2.32
N GLU A 156 23.93 31.84 -3.38
CA GLU A 156 24.01 33.29 -3.39
C GLU A 156 22.60 33.90 -3.37
N ILE A 157 22.28 34.61 -2.29
CA ILE A 157 21.02 35.33 -2.16
C ILE A 157 21.16 36.68 -2.86
N SER A 158 20.41 36.89 -3.94
CA SER A 158 20.42 38.16 -4.67
C SER A 158 19.81 39.29 -3.86
N ASP A 159 20.34 40.52 -3.99
CA ASP A 159 19.83 41.72 -3.31
C ASP A 159 18.32 41.93 -3.56
N SER A 160 17.82 41.61 -4.75
CA SER A 160 16.39 41.69 -5.07
C SER A 160 15.50 40.75 -4.25
N GLU A 161 16.02 39.58 -3.86
CA GLU A 161 15.30 38.67 -2.96
C GLU A 161 15.19 39.29 -1.57
N ILE A 162 16.29 39.86 -1.06
CA ILE A 162 16.34 40.53 0.24
C ILE A 162 15.41 41.76 0.26
N ASP A 163 15.47 42.58 -0.79
CA ASP A 163 14.66 43.80 -0.93
C ASP A 163 13.16 43.51 -0.92
N SER A 164 12.73 42.34 -1.40
CA SER A 164 11.31 41.94 -1.40
C SER A 164 10.73 41.80 0.02
N TYR A 165 11.58 41.59 1.02
CA TYR A 165 11.18 41.51 2.43
C TYR A 165 11.26 42.86 3.16
N ILE A 166 11.90 43.87 2.57
CA ILE A 166 12.04 45.20 3.17
C ILE A 166 10.87 46.08 2.73
N ARG A 167 10.17 46.69 3.69
CA ARG A 167 9.09 47.64 3.39
C ARG A 167 9.63 48.84 2.62
N THR A 168 8.92 49.23 1.58
CA THR A 168 9.20 50.44 0.85
C THR A 168 9.00 51.67 1.76
N PRO A 169 9.65 52.81 1.45
CA PRO A 169 9.46 54.04 2.22
C PRO A 169 8.01 54.53 2.28
N ARG A 170 7.19 54.19 1.27
CA ARG A 170 5.77 54.52 1.25
C ARG A 170 5.00 53.68 2.26
N GLU A 171 5.16 52.36 2.23
CA GLU A 171 4.51 51.43 3.16
C GLU A 171 4.90 51.74 4.61
N ALA A 172 6.15 52.11 4.86
CA ALA A 172 6.61 52.50 6.20
C ALA A 172 5.85 53.74 6.74
N ARG A 173 5.62 54.76 5.89
CA ARG A 173 4.86 55.95 6.28
C ARG A 173 3.39 55.63 6.53
N GLU A 174 2.77 54.86 5.65
CA GLU A 174 1.37 54.45 5.78
C GLU A 174 1.15 53.62 7.04
N PHE A 175 2.07 52.69 7.32
CA PHE A 175 2.05 51.90 8.55
C PHE A 175 2.17 52.78 9.80
N ALA A 176 3.10 53.74 9.81
CA ALA A 176 3.27 54.67 10.93
C ALA A 176 2.05 55.57 11.15
N LEU A 177 1.43 56.07 10.08
CA LEU A 177 0.19 56.84 10.16
C LEU A 177 -0.95 56.01 10.75
N THR A 178 -1.12 54.78 10.27
CA THR A 178 -2.16 53.87 10.78
C THR A 178 -1.95 53.55 12.25
N GLN A 179 -0.71 53.24 12.66
CA GLN A 179 -0.35 53.00 14.07
C GLN A 179 -0.67 54.19 14.97
N LYS A 180 -0.41 55.42 14.50
CA LYS A 180 -0.74 56.64 15.24
C LYS A 180 -2.25 56.80 15.41
N MET A 181 -3.03 56.60 14.34
CA MET A 181 -4.49 56.71 14.40
C MET A 181 -5.10 55.66 15.35
N LEU A 182 -4.60 54.42 15.33
CA LEU A 182 -5.04 53.37 16.24
C LEU A 182 -4.72 53.73 17.70
N SER A 183 -3.50 54.21 17.97
CA SER A 183 -3.07 54.61 19.32
C SER A 183 -3.85 55.81 19.88
N GLU A 184 -4.33 56.70 19.01
CA GLU A 184 -5.19 57.83 19.38
C GLU A 184 -6.62 57.37 19.65
N SER A 185 -7.13 56.43 18.85
CA SER A 185 -8.48 55.88 19.02
C SER A 185 -8.63 55.01 20.27
N GLU A 186 -7.58 54.31 20.70
CA GLU A 186 -7.57 53.56 21.97
C GLU A 186 -7.52 54.44 23.23
N LYS A 187 -7.21 55.73 23.09
CA LYS A 187 -7.13 56.68 24.22
C LYS A 187 -8.43 57.44 24.48
N THR A 188 -9.42 57.28 23.61
CA THR A 188 -10.78 57.84 23.73
C THR A 188 -11.76 56.79 24.20
#